data_AF-A0A6C0U150-F1
#
_entry.id   AF-A0A6C0U150-F1
#
_cell.length_a   1.000
_cell.length_b   1.000
_cell.length_c   1.000
_cell.angle_alpha   90.00
_cell.angle_beta   90.00
_cell.angle_gamma   90.00
#
_symmetry.space_group_name_H-M   'P 1'
#
loop_
_entity.id
_entity.type
_entity.pdbx_description
1 polymer ?
#
loop_
_entity_poly.entity_id
_entity_poly.type
_entity_poly.pdbx_seq_one_letter_code
_entity_poly.pdbx_strand_id
1 'polypeptide(L)'
;MFDIGFTELVIIGIVSLLVIGPERLPGTIRTVAAWVHRIKRGFNDVRREVEQELHNDAVLQELRKTGADAKAGARKMEQDLRKSIEYEDKTATADADTSDAALSGEPDPVSAETAAAQEPQSPATKSGQEPPPQ
;
A
#
# COMPACT_ATOMS: atom_id res chain seq x y z
N MET A 1 -5.12 2.57 -0.75
CA MET A 1 -4.12 2.78 0.32
C MET A 1 -3.05 1.70 0.21
N PHE A 2 -2.13 1.88 -0.75
CA PHE A 2 -0.93 1.05 -0.90
C PHE A 2 0.17 1.99 -1.35
N ASP A 3 0.53 2.93 -0.46
CA ASP A 3 1.65 3.85 -0.65
C ASP A 3 2.97 3.14 -0.36
N ILE A 4 3.21 2.01 -1.03
CA ILE A 4 4.50 1.32 -1.00
C ILE A 4 5.41 2.05 -1.99
N GLY A 5 6.09 3.07 -1.50
CA GLY A 5 7.14 3.77 -2.23
C GLY A 5 8.44 2.98 -2.25
N PHE A 6 9.42 3.46 -3.03
CA PHE A 6 10.75 2.88 -3.08
C PHE A 6 11.41 2.82 -1.70
N THR A 7 11.25 3.87 -0.89
CA THR A 7 11.78 3.94 0.49
C THR A 7 11.24 2.83 1.38
N GLU A 8 9.94 2.53 1.31
CA GLU A 8 9.31 1.47 2.11
C GLU A 8 9.86 0.09 1.71
N LEU A 9 10.06 -0.14 0.41
CA LEU A 9 10.66 -1.38 -0.10
C LEU A 9 12.09 -1.57 0.42
N VAL A 10 12.88 -0.51 0.49
CA VAL A 10 14.23 -0.54 1.08
C VAL A 10 14.19 -0.88 2.56
N ILE A 11 13.28 -0.27 3.35
CA ILE A 11 13.11 -0.55 4.78
C ILE A 11 12.74 -2.03 4.98
N ILE A 12 11.75 -2.53 4.25
CA ILE A 12 11.33 -3.94 4.29
C ILE A 12 12.51 -4.85 3.90
N GLY A 13 13.29 -4.46 2.91
CA GLY A 13 14.53 -5.14 2.52
C GLY A 13 15.48 -5.27 3.71
N ILE A 14 15.86 -4.16 4.33
CA ILE A 14 16.77 -4.15 5.49
C ILE A 14 16.25 -5.01 6.64
N VAL A 15 14.96 -4.87 6.99
CA VAL A 15 14.34 -5.68 8.06
C VAL A 15 14.36 -7.17 7.69
N SER A 16 14.05 -7.51 6.44
CA SER A 16 14.10 -8.90 5.96
C SER A 16 15.52 -9.46 6.02
N LEU A 17 16.53 -8.66 5.65
CA LEU A 17 17.95 -9.03 5.77
C LEU A 17 18.33 -9.27 7.23
N LEU A 18 17.82 -8.49 8.18
CA LEU A 18 18.14 -8.64 9.60
C LEU A 18 17.48 -9.87 10.23
N VAL A 19 16.21 -10.12 9.92
CA VAL A 19 15.42 -11.20 10.53
C VAL A 19 15.80 -12.57 9.96
N ILE A 20 15.89 -12.66 8.62
CA ILE A 20 16.17 -13.92 7.93
C ILE A 20 17.68 -14.12 7.73
N GLY A 21 18.44 -13.03 7.65
CA GLY A 21 19.86 -13.04 7.30
C GLY A 21 20.10 -12.85 5.80
N PRO A 22 21.16 -12.11 5.41
CA PRO A 22 21.50 -11.86 4.00
C PRO A 22 21.85 -13.14 3.23
N GLU A 23 22.45 -14.15 3.85
CA GLU A 23 22.70 -15.44 3.18
C GLU A 23 21.43 -16.24 2.86
N ARG A 24 20.38 -16.11 3.68
CA ARG A 24 19.19 -16.98 3.60
C ARG A 24 18.06 -16.38 2.76
N LEU A 25 17.95 -15.06 2.74
CA LEU A 25 16.97 -14.33 1.94
C LEU A 25 16.97 -14.70 0.44
N PRO A 26 18.11 -14.77 -0.28
CA PRO A 26 18.12 -15.18 -1.69
C PRO A 26 17.65 -16.62 -1.88
N GLY A 27 17.89 -17.50 -0.90
CA GLY A 27 17.34 -18.86 -0.88
C GLY A 27 15.82 -18.85 -0.75
N THR A 28 15.28 -18.10 0.21
CA THR A 28 13.83 -18.00 0.46
C THR A 28 13.09 -17.40 -0.73
N ILE A 29 13.61 -16.32 -1.34
CA ILE A 29 13.01 -15.72 -2.54
C ILE A 29 12.93 -16.75 -3.67
N ARG A 30 14.01 -17.51 -3.90
CA ARG A 30 14.00 -18.55 -4.95
C ARG A 30 12.95 -19.62 -4.71
N THR A 31 12.78 -20.05 -3.46
CA THR A 31 11.75 -21.05 -3.10
C THR A 31 10.34 -20.50 -3.31
N VAL A 32 10.06 -19.31 -2.79
CA VAL A 32 8.75 -18.65 -2.95
C VAL A 32 8.48 -18.38 -4.44
N ALA A 33 9.46 -17.87 -5.17
CA ALA A 33 9.34 -17.60 -6.60
C ALA A 33 9.12 -18.88 -7.40
N ALA A 34 9.77 -19.99 -7.07
CA ALA A 34 9.53 -21.29 -7.72
C ALA A 34 8.09 -21.78 -7.48
N TRP A 35 7.57 -21.58 -6.27
CA TRP A 35 6.19 -21.95 -5.93
C TRP A 35 5.16 -21.09 -6.67
N VAL A 36 5.35 -19.76 -6.66
CA VAL A 36 4.53 -18.82 -7.42
C VAL A 36 4.61 -19.09 -8.92
N HIS A 37 5.79 -19.40 -9.43
CA HIS A 37 6.00 -19.74 -10.85
C HIS A 37 5.22 -20.99 -11.24
N ARG A 38 5.20 -22.02 -10.38
CA ARG A 38 4.43 -23.24 -10.61
C ARG A 38 2.93 -22.97 -10.65
N ILE A 39 2.42 -22.13 -9.74
CA ILE A 39 1.01 -21.71 -9.74
C ILE A 39 0.70 -20.93 -11.02
N LYS A 40 1.51 -19.92 -11.35
CA LYS A 40 1.36 -19.12 -12.57
C LYS A 40 1.37 -19.98 -13.83
N ARG A 41 2.19 -21.02 -13.88
CA ARG A 41 2.25 -21.97 -14.99
C ARG A 41 0.94 -22.76 -15.12
N GLY A 42 0.40 -23.28 -14.02
CA GLY A 42 -0.90 -23.96 -14.01
C GLY A 42 -2.05 -23.05 -14.50
N PHE A 43 -2.06 -21.78 -14.08
CA PHE A 43 -3.04 -20.81 -14.61
C PHE A 43 -2.89 -20.55 -16.12
N ASN A 44 -1.65 -20.48 -16.62
CA ASN A 44 -1.40 -20.31 -18.05
C ASN A 44 -1.80 -21.55 -18.86
N ASP A 45 -1.61 -22.76 -18.31
CA ASP A 45 -1.97 -24.02 -18.96
C ASP A 45 -3.50 -24.16 -19.03
N VAL A 46 -4.22 -23.87 -17.93
CA VAL A 46 -5.69 -23.80 -17.92
C VAL A 46 -6.20 -22.74 -18.87
N ARG A 47 -5.59 -21.54 -18.89
CA ARG A 47 -5.94 -20.49 -19.85
C ARG A 47 -5.77 -20.98 -21.28
N ARG A 48 -4.66 -21.67 -21.59
CA ARG A 48 -4.40 -22.22 -22.93
C ARG A 48 -5.43 -23.28 -23.34
N GLU A 49 -5.82 -24.15 -22.43
CA GLU A 49 -6.82 -25.21 -22.69
C GLU A 49 -8.22 -24.62 -22.88
N VAL A 50 -8.60 -23.63 -22.05
CA VAL A 50 -9.83 -22.85 -22.20
C VAL A 50 -9.85 -22.08 -23.54
N GLU A 51 -8.71 -21.50 -23.93
CA GLU A 51 -8.56 -20.73 -25.18
C GLU A 51 -8.54 -21.63 -26.43
N GLN A 52 -8.26 -22.93 -26.28
CA GLN A 52 -8.34 -23.94 -27.33
C GLN A 52 -9.72 -24.57 -27.49
N GLU A 53 -10.50 -24.71 -26.41
CA GLU A 53 -11.82 -25.36 -26.44
C GLU A 53 -13.02 -24.39 -26.50
N LEU A 54 -12.87 -23.17 -25.97
CA LEU A 54 -13.93 -22.17 -25.91
C LEU A 54 -13.37 -20.84 -26.40
N HIS A 55 -13.67 -20.51 -27.66
CA HIS A 55 -13.40 -19.21 -28.26
C HIS A 55 -13.68 -18.08 -27.25
N ASN A 56 -12.68 -17.25 -27.04
CA ASN A 56 -12.55 -16.12 -26.11
C ASN A 56 -13.76 -15.17 -25.97
N ASP A 57 -14.77 -15.27 -26.84
CA ASP A 57 -15.89 -14.36 -26.94
C ASP A 57 -16.77 -14.35 -25.69
N ALA A 58 -17.06 -15.51 -25.06
CA ALA A 58 -17.95 -15.54 -23.91
C ALA A 58 -17.35 -14.84 -22.66
N VAL A 59 -16.10 -15.16 -22.33
CA VAL A 59 -15.41 -14.58 -21.16
C VAL A 59 -15.02 -13.12 -21.42
N LEU A 60 -14.55 -12.77 -22.62
CA LEU A 60 -14.29 -11.36 -22.99
C LEU A 60 -15.57 -10.53 -22.98
N GLN A 61 -16.71 -11.08 -23.41
CA GLN A 61 -17.99 -10.38 -23.40
C GLN A 61 -18.48 -10.14 -21.97
N GLU A 62 -18.30 -11.10 -21.07
CA GLU A 62 -18.65 -10.96 -19.65
C GLU A 62 -17.74 -9.96 -18.91
N LEU A 63 -16.44 -9.98 -19.20
CA LEU A 63 -15.47 -8.97 -18.72
C LEU A 63 -15.79 -7.57 -19.26
N ARG A 64 -16.15 -7.45 -20.55
CA ARG A 64 -16.56 -6.17 -21.16
C ARG A 64 -17.85 -5.63 -20.56
N LYS A 65 -18.83 -6.50 -20.31
CA LYS A 65 -20.11 -6.13 -19.71
C LYS A 65 -19.90 -5.64 -18.27
N THR A 66 -19.17 -6.41 -17.47
CA THR A 66 -18.81 -6.04 -16.09
C THR A 66 -18.01 -4.74 -16.04
N GLY A 67 -17.05 -4.54 -16.96
CA GLY A 67 -16.28 -3.31 -17.05
C GLY A 67 -17.12 -2.10 -17.48
N ALA A 68 -18.09 -2.28 -18.37
CA ALA A 68 -19.02 -1.23 -18.78
C ALA A 68 -19.97 -0.82 -17.65
N ASP A 69 -20.51 -1.79 -16.92
CA ASP A 69 -21.40 -1.57 -15.77
C ASP A 69 -20.65 -0.86 -14.62
N ALA A 70 -19.41 -1.28 -14.33
CA ALA A 70 -18.55 -0.62 -13.34
C ALA A 70 -18.24 0.84 -13.73
N LYS A 71 -17.95 1.11 -15.01
CA LYS A 71 -17.69 2.46 -15.53
C LYS A 71 -18.93 3.35 -15.48
N ALA A 72 -20.11 2.78 -15.76
CA ALA A 72 -21.38 3.49 -15.64
C ALA A 72 -21.69 3.83 -14.17
N GLY A 73 -21.47 2.89 -13.24
CA GLY A 73 -21.59 3.13 -11.80
C GLY A 73 -20.65 4.22 -11.31
N ALA A 74 -19.38 4.18 -11.72
CA ALA A 74 -18.39 5.21 -11.37
C ALA A 74 -18.77 6.60 -11.88
N ARG A 75 -19.28 6.71 -13.12
CA ARG A 75 -19.75 7.99 -13.69
C ARG A 75 -20.97 8.55 -12.96
N LYS A 76 -21.90 7.69 -12.52
CA LYS A 76 -23.04 8.11 -11.72
C LYS A 76 -22.61 8.63 -10.37
N MET A 77 -21.71 7.92 -9.68
CA MET A 77 -21.14 8.38 -8.41
C MET A 77 -20.43 9.72 -8.57
N GLU A 78 -19.63 9.91 -9.64
CA GLU A 78 -18.96 11.18 -9.90
C GLU A 78 -19.95 12.33 -10.17
N GLN A 79 -21.05 12.06 -10.89
CA GLN A 79 -22.12 13.04 -11.07
C GLN A 79 -22.85 13.37 -9.77
N ASP A 80 -23.17 12.37 -8.95
CA ASP A 80 -23.85 12.58 -7.68
C ASP A 80 -22.97 13.36 -6.71
N LEU A 81 -21.67 13.06 -6.65
CA LEU A 81 -20.69 13.82 -5.86
C LEU A 81 -20.53 15.26 -6.34
N ARG A 82 -20.44 15.49 -7.66
CA ARG A 82 -20.40 16.86 -8.21
C ARG A 82 -21.66 17.63 -7.86
N LYS A 83 -22.82 16.97 -7.95
CA LYS A 83 -24.10 17.58 -7.63
C LYS A 83 -24.23 17.91 -6.15
N SER A 84 -23.80 17.01 -5.25
CA SER A 84 -23.82 17.29 -3.80
C SER A 84 -22.90 18.45 -3.42
N ILE A 85 -21.71 18.55 -4.03
CA ILE A 85 -20.79 19.67 -3.81
C ILE A 85 -21.39 21.00 -4.32
N GLU A 86 -22.06 20.99 -5.48
CA GLU A 86 -22.70 22.18 -6.05
C GLU A 86 -23.92 22.64 -5.24
N TYR A 87 -24.62 21.73 -4.56
CA TYR A 87 -25.70 22.08 -3.64
C TYR A 87 -25.20 22.63 -2.29
N GLU A 88 -24.06 22.16 -1.77
CA GLU A 88 -23.44 22.71 -0.55
C GLU A 88 -22.87 24.12 -0.76
N ASP A 89 -22.24 24.39 -1.91
CA ASP A 89 -21.67 25.70 -2.25
C ASP A 89 -22.74 26.81 -2.28
N LYS A 90 -23.94 26.48 -2.76
CA LYS A 90 -25.07 27.42 -2.85
C LYS A 90 -25.76 27.73 -1.52
N THR A 91 -25.54 26.92 -0.49
CA THR A 91 -26.02 27.17 0.88
C THR A 91 -24.99 27.88 1.77
N ALA A 92 -23.68 27.81 1.43
CA ALA A 92 -22.62 28.44 2.21
C ALA A 92 -22.42 29.94 1.93
N THR A 93 -22.93 30.48 0.81
CA THR A 93 -22.77 31.92 0.47
C THR A 93 -23.85 32.83 1.06
N ALA A 94 -24.78 32.32 1.87
CA ALA A 94 -25.87 33.10 2.45
C ALA A 94 -25.59 33.68 3.85
N ASP A 95 -24.50 33.28 4.51
CA ASP A 95 -24.14 33.70 5.88
C ASP A 95 -22.91 34.64 5.92
N ALA A 96 -22.66 35.41 4.85
CA ALA A 96 -21.51 36.33 4.75
C ALA A 96 -21.91 37.82 4.80
N ASP A 97 -22.96 38.17 5.54
CA ASP A 97 -23.32 39.57 5.78
C ASP A 97 -23.79 39.75 7.22
N THR A 98 -22.84 40.08 8.12
CA THR A 98 -22.98 41.05 9.25
C THR A 98 -21.85 40.85 10.26
N SER A 99 -21.22 41.97 10.66
CA SER A 99 -20.21 42.16 11.73
C SER A 99 -18.78 41.96 11.26
N ASP A 100 -18.11 42.96 10.68
CA ASP A 100 -17.68 44.22 11.31
C ASP A 100 -16.96 44.05 12.65
N ALA A 101 -15.83 44.75 12.71
CA ALA A 101 -15.07 45.18 13.88
C ALA A 101 -13.94 44.28 14.42
N ALA A 102 -12.74 44.89 14.35
CA ALA A 102 -11.66 44.84 15.33
C ALA A 102 -10.72 43.62 15.26
N LEU A 103 -9.41 43.74 15.41
CA LEU A 103 -8.42 44.82 15.39
C LEU A 103 -7.11 44.06 15.65
N SER A 104 -6.01 44.46 15.02
CA SER A 104 -4.64 44.34 15.56
C SER A 104 -4.00 42.96 15.79
N GLY A 105 -2.83 42.76 15.14
CA GLY A 105 -1.60 42.47 15.89
C GLY A 105 -0.84 41.18 15.54
N GLU A 106 0.15 41.29 14.65
CA GLU A 106 1.45 40.57 14.70
C GLU A 106 2.12 40.78 16.10
N PRO A 107 3.23 40.11 16.56
CA PRO A 107 4.12 39.13 15.90
C PRO A 107 4.78 37.99 16.75
N ASP A 108 5.36 36.98 16.07
CA ASP A 108 6.66 36.26 16.30
C ASP A 108 7.03 35.56 17.68
N PRO A 109 8.18 34.84 17.84
CA PRO A 109 8.60 33.51 17.34
C PRO A 109 9.31 32.62 18.43
N VAL A 110 10.10 31.62 17.98
CA VAL A 110 11.22 30.86 18.64
C VAL A 110 10.96 29.72 19.64
N SER A 111 11.46 28.51 19.33
CA SER A 111 12.66 27.94 19.99
C SER A 111 13.09 26.60 19.37
N ALA A 112 14.39 26.52 19.08
CA ALA A 112 15.13 25.33 18.70
C ALA A 112 15.92 24.81 19.92
N GLU A 113 15.98 23.49 20.11
CA GLU A 113 16.91 22.81 21.03
C GLU A 113 17.18 21.40 20.46
N THR A 114 18.32 21.16 19.79
CA THR A 114 19.59 20.60 20.34
C THR A 114 19.42 19.14 20.81
N ALA A 115 19.74 18.10 20.01
CA ALA A 115 21.06 17.51 19.71
C ALA A 115 21.52 16.36 20.65
N ALA A 116 21.98 15.27 20.03
CA ALA A 116 22.90 14.22 20.51
C ALA A 116 22.37 13.22 21.57
N ALA A 117 22.89 12.01 21.76
CA ALA A 117 23.64 11.00 21.00
C ALA A 117 23.95 9.86 22.01
N GLN A 118 24.05 8.62 21.51
CA GLN A 118 24.85 7.51 22.06
C GLN A 118 24.36 6.62 23.23
N GLU A 119 24.45 5.32 22.94
CA GLU A 119 24.51 4.13 23.82
C GLU A 119 25.55 4.21 24.94
N PRO A 120 25.55 3.22 25.87
CA PRO A 120 26.62 2.22 25.80
C PRO A 120 26.22 0.76 26.14
N GLN A 121 26.55 -0.16 25.22
CA GLN A 121 27.29 -1.43 25.37
C GLN A 121 27.33 -2.24 26.70
N SER A 122 26.87 -3.52 26.61
CA SER A 122 27.53 -4.82 26.99
C SER A 122 28.05 -5.09 28.44
N PRO A 123 28.55 -6.30 28.83
CA PRO A 123 28.41 -7.71 28.34
C PRO A 123 28.23 -8.78 29.47
N ALA A 124 27.84 -10.04 29.15
CA ALA A 124 28.22 -11.34 29.80
C ALA A 124 27.28 -12.47 29.33
N THR A 125 27.66 -13.50 28.55
CA THR A 125 28.57 -14.65 28.77
C THR A 125 27.94 -15.86 29.48
N LYS A 126 27.69 -16.91 28.65
CA LYS A 126 27.76 -18.39 28.85
C LYS A 126 26.76 -19.15 29.75
N SER A 127 26.08 -20.13 29.13
CA SER A 127 26.15 -21.59 29.44
C SER A 127 25.25 -22.33 28.41
N GLY A 128 25.74 -23.23 27.55
CA GLY A 128 26.04 -24.64 27.85
C GLY A 128 24.89 -25.52 27.31
N GLN A 129 24.98 -26.05 26.08
CA GLN A 129 25.52 -27.38 25.73
C GLN A 129 24.42 -28.47 25.59
N GLU A 130 24.11 -28.84 24.35
CA GLU A 130 23.52 -30.11 23.88
C GLU A 130 24.69 -31.05 23.44
N PRO A 131 24.53 -32.34 23.03
CA PRO A 131 23.36 -33.24 23.00
C PRO A 131 23.64 -34.70 23.51
N PRO A 132 22.67 -35.64 23.49
CA PRO A 132 22.88 -37.05 23.82
C PRO A 132 23.15 -37.94 22.58
N PRO A 133 23.88 -39.07 22.73
CA PRO A 133 23.82 -40.17 21.77
C PRO A 133 23.42 -41.54 22.35
N GLN A 134 22.69 -42.28 21.50
CA GLN A 134 22.33 -43.72 21.47
C GLN A 134 21.08 -44.19 22.22
#